data_AF-A0A2J0T4S9-F1
#
_entry.id   AF-A0A2J0T4S9-F1
#
_cell.length_a   1.000
_cell.length_b   1.000
_cell.length_c   1.000
_cell.angle_alpha   90.00
_cell.angle_beta   90.00
_cell.angle_gamma   90.00
#
_symmetry.space_group_name_H-M   'P 1'
#
loop_
_entity.id
_entity.type
_entity.pdbx_description
1 polymer ?
#
loop_
_entity_poly.entity_id
_entity_poly.type
_entity_poly.pdbx_seq_one_letter_code
_entity_poly.pdbx_strand_id
1 'polypeptide(L)'
;MFGSSKSNREGQLVVDALIGNQVVIRGDVEFSGGLYVEGRIHGKVIAAEGASGATLTVAEHGVIEGEIRAQVVVISGRLDGDVHATEKVELTPSARVNGNVHYQVVEMNAGAQLNGRLIHANAPMAALPAPEGDDANGGKGDTAARRKLAEAMA
;
A
#
# COMPACT_ATOMS: atom_id res chain seq x y z
N MET A 1 9.95 -22.40 -45.80
CA MET A 1 9.13 -22.50 -44.58
C MET A 1 9.48 -21.30 -43.71
N PHE A 2 8.60 -20.30 -43.65
CA PHE A 2 8.84 -19.07 -42.89
C PHE A 2 8.31 -19.29 -41.47
N GLY A 3 9.23 -19.26 -40.49
CA GLY A 3 8.90 -19.33 -39.07
C GLY A 3 8.24 -18.04 -38.63
N SER A 4 6.98 -18.13 -38.22
CA SER A 4 6.22 -17.07 -37.60
C SER A 4 6.86 -16.69 -36.25
N SER A 5 7.51 -15.53 -36.18
CA SER A 5 7.95 -14.94 -34.93
C SER A 5 6.71 -14.45 -34.17
N LYS A 6 6.43 -15.08 -33.03
CA LYS A 6 5.53 -14.51 -32.01
C LYS A 6 6.24 -13.30 -31.43
N SER A 7 5.78 -12.11 -31.82
CA SER A 7 6.16 -10.85 -31.23
C SER A 7 5.87 -10.86 -29.74
N ASN A 8 6.86 -10.43 -28.98
CA ASN A 8 6.83 -10.23 -27.54
C ASN A 8 5.61 -9.38 -27.13
N ARG A 9 4.74 -9.91 -26.25
CA ARG A 9 3.66 -9.16 -25.58
C ARG A 9 4.01 -8.93 -24.11
N GLU A 10 5.24 -8.52 -23.83
CA GLU A 10 5.58 -7.86 -22.58
C GLU A 10 5.16 -6.38 -22.71
N GLY A 11 4.19 -5.95 -21.89
CA GLY A 11 3.84 -4.53 -21.73
C GLY A 11 2.60 -4.04 -22.48
N GLN A 12 1.78 -4.91 -23.08
CA GLN A 12 0.50 -4.45 -23.61
C GLN A 12 -0.45 -4.18 -22.44
N LEU A 13 -0.51 -2.92 -21.99
CA LEU A 13 -1.64 -2.39 -21.25
C LEU A 13 -2.89 -2.71 -22.09
N VAL A 14 -3.59 -3.78 -21.73
CA VAL A 14 -4.84 -4.15 -22.39
C VAL A 14 -5.86 -3.15 -21.88
N VAL A 15 -6.07 -2.07 -22.63
CA VAL A 15 -7.10 -1.08 -22.34
C VAL A 15 -8.41 -1.64 -22.86
N ASP A 16 -9.25 -2.16 -21.97
CA ASP A 16 -10.58 -2.66 -22.29
C ASP A 16 -11.61 -1.52 -22.31
N ALA A 17 -11.44 -0.52 -21.44
CA ALA A 17 -12.34 0.61 -21.30
C ALA A 17 -11.58 1.94 -21.24
N LEU A 18 -12.15 2.97 -21.88
CA LEU A 18 -11.61 4.34 -21.89
C LEU A 18 -12.68 5.35 -21.49
N ILE A 19 -12.36 6.23 -20.54
CA ILE A 19 -13.15 7.38 -20.14
C ILE A 19 -12.49 8.62 -20.73
N GLY A 20 -13.12 9.20 -21.76
CA GLY A 20 -12.56 10.33 -22.49
C GLY A 20 -12.52 11.64 -21.68
N ASN A 21 -11.71 12.59 -22.13
CA ASN A 21 -11.40 13.80 -21.36
C ASN A 21 -12.61 14.71 -21.04
N GLN A 22 -13.66 14.68 -21.86
CA GLN A 22 -14.87 15.50 -21.67
C GLN A 22 -15.94 14.79 -20.80
N VAL A 23 -15.64 13.60 -20.28
CA VAL A 23 -16.56 12.84 -19.44
C VAL A 23 -16.36 13.21 -17.98
N VAL A 24 -17.47 13.48 -17.29
CA VAL A 24 -17.51 13.66 -15.84
C VAL A 24 -18.43 12.61 -15.25
N ILE A 25 -17.88 11.72 -14.44
CA ILE A 25 -18.62 10.69 -13.71
C ILE A 25 -18.81 11.14 -12.27
N ARG A 26 -20.03 10.99 -11.75
CA ARG A 26 -20.37 11.23 -10.35
C ARG A 26 -21.04 9.99 -9.79
N GLY A 27 -20.39 9.33 -8.83
CA GLY A 27 -20.79 8.04 -8.30
C GLY A 27 -19.66 7.01 -8.41
N ASP A 28 -20.01 5.75 -8.20
CA ASP A 28 -19.05 4.65 -8.14
C ASP A 28 -18.90 3.98 -9.51
N VAL A 29 -17.65 3.66 -9.86
CA VAL A 29 -17.27 2.97 -11.10
C VAL A 29 -16.66 1.63 -10.74
N GLU A 30 -17.27 0.56 -11.23
CA GLU A 30 -16.70 -0.78 -11.16
C GLU A 30 -16.19 -1.20 -12.53
N PHE A 31 -14.99 -1.78 -12.60
CA PHE A 31 -14.37 -2.20 -13.85
C PHE A 31 -13.62 -3.52 -13.71
N SER A 32 -13.44 -4.20 -14.84
CA SER A 32 -12.65 -5.42 -14.98
C SER A 32 -11.66 -5.23 -16.13
N GLY A 33 -10.45 -5.80 -16.01
CA GLY A 33 -9.40 -5.61 -17.02
C GLY A 33 -8.75 -4.22 -16.92
N GLY A 34 -8.42 -3.60 -18.06
CA GLY A 34 -7.78 -2.28 -18.07
C GLY A 34 -8.75 -1.12 -18.24
N LEU A 35 -8.67 -0.15 -17.34
CA LEU A 35 -9.41 1.12 -17.41
C LEU A 35 -8.45 2.29 -17.60
N TYR A 36 -8.67 3.06 -18.66
CA TYR A 36 -7.92 4.29 -18.96
C TYR A 36 -8.79 5.53 -18.74
N VAL A 37 -8.36 6.45 -17.89
CA VAL A 37 -9.15 7.62 -17.47
C VAL A 37 -8.46 8.91 -17.88
N GLU A 38 -9.06 9.63 -18.82
CA GLU A 38 -8.64 10.99 -19.21
C GLU A 38 -9.58 12.08 -18.67
N GLY A 39 -10.80 11.70 -18.29
CA GLY A 39 -11.84 12.62 -17.79
C GLY A 39 -11.79 12.83 -16.27
N ARG A 40 -12.94 13.20 -15.70
CA ARG A 40 -13.07 13.43 -14.25
C ARG A 40 -13.99 12.41 -13.60
N ILE A 41 -13.58 11.87 -12.46
CA ILE A 41 -14.38 10.95 -11.66
C ILE A 41 -14.48 11.50 -10.25
N HIS A 42 -15.71 11.69 -9.76
CA HIS A 42 -16.00 12.02 -8.37
C HIS A 42 -16.72 10.83 -7.74
N GLY A 43 -16.01 10.04 -6.93
CA GLY A 43 -16.52 8.82 -6.30
C GLY A 43 -15.48 7.71 -6.23
N LYS A 44 -15.94 6.47 -6.08
CA LYS A 44 -15.05 5.30 -5.94
C LYS A 44 -14.76 4.65 -7.29
N VAL A 45 -13.53 4.22 -7.51
CA VAL A 45 -13.13 3.43 -8.68
C VAL A 45 -12.61 2.10 -8.18
N ILE A 46 -13.36 1.03 -8.43
CA ILE A 46 -13.15 -0.29 -7.84
C ILE A 46 -12.95 -1.32 -8.95
N ALA A 47 -11.84 -2.03 -8.91
CA ALA A 47 -11.64 -3.22 -9.72
C ALA A 47 -12.51 -4.36 -9.19
N ALA A 48 -13.27 -5.02 -10.06
CA ALA A 48 -14.11 -6.15 -9.70
C ALA A 48 -13.28 -7.33 -9.17
N GLU A 49 -13.80 -8.03 -8.16
CA GLU A 49 -13.15 -9.20 -7.58
C GLU A 49 -13.01 -10.33 -8.62
N GLY A 50 -11.84 -10.96 -8.67
CA GLY A 50 -11.56 -12.09 -9.57
C GLY A 50 -11.09 -11.72 -10.98
N ALA A 51 -11.06 -10.43 -11.34
CA ALA A 51 -10.45 -9.97 -12.59
C ALA A 51 -8.92 -9.96 -12.45
N SER A 52 -8.23 -11.03 -12.84
CA SER A 52 -6.76 -11.06 -12.86
C SER A 52 -6.20 -9.94 -13.75
N GLY A 53 -5.34 -9.08 -13.19
CA GLY A 53 -4.66 -8.02 -13.95
C GLY A 53 -5.45 -6.72 -14.08
N ALA A 54 -6.40 -6.44 -13.18
CA ALA A 54 -7.16 -5.20 -13.22
C ALA A 54 -6.24 -3.98 -13.05
N THR A 55 -6.08 -3.23 -14.13
CA THR A 55 -5.12 -2.13 -14.24
C THR A 55 -5.88 -0.83 -14.43
N LEU A 56 -5.69 0.12 -13.52
CA LEU A 56 -6.21 1.47 -13.65
C LEU A 56 -5.09 2.40 -14.10
N THR A 57 -5.29 3.13 -15.19
CA THR A 57 -4.39 4.19 -15.63
C THR A 57 -5.14 5.52 -15.64
N VAL A 58 -4.63 6.48 -14.88
CA VAL A 58 -5.11 7.87 -14.89
C VAL A 58 -4.17 8.67 -15.78
N ALA A 59 -4.67 9.12 -16.92
CA ALA A 59 -3.91 9.92 -17.88
C ALA A 59 -3.57 11.31 -17.30
N GLU A 60 -2.71 12.06 -17.99
CA GLU A 60 -2.25 13.38 -17.54
C GLU A 60 -3.38 14.40 -17.29
N HIS A 61 -4.45 14.34 -18.07
CA HIS A 61 -5.63 15.18 -17.89
C HIS A 61 -6.69 14.58 -16.96
N GLY A 62 -6.48 13.32 -16.55
CA GLY A 62 -7.38 12.59 -15.66
C GLY A 62 -7.38 13.19 -14.26
N VAL A 63 -8.58 13.35 -13.70
CA VAL A 63 -8.77 13.79 -12.32
C VAL A 63 -9.69 12.83 -11.59
N ILE A 64 -9.21 12.25 -10.50
CA ILE A 64 -10.03 11.39 -9.63
C ILE A 64 -10.09 11.99 -8.24
N GLU A 65 -11.30 12.25 -7.78
CA GLU A 65 -11.60 12.70 -6.43
C GLU A 65 -12.38 11.59 -5.72
N GLY A 66 -11.73 10.88 -4.81
CA GLY A 66 -12.32 9.76 -4.09
C GLY A 66 -11.34 8.61 -3.87
N GLU A 67 -11.86 7.38 -3.88
CA GLU A 67 -11.12 6.20 -3.45
C GLU A 67 -10.86 5.27 -4.63
N ILE A 68 -9.63 4.81 -4.79
CA ILE A 68 -9.22 3.87 -5.83
C ILE A 68 -8.87 2.53 -5.21
N ARG A 69 -9.41 1.45 -5.76
CA ARG A 69 -9.03 0.07 -5.44
C ARG A 69 -8.74 -0.70 -6.71
N ALA A 70 -7.49 -1.11 -6.92
CA ALA A 70 -7.10 -1.94 -8.06
C ALA A 70 -5.86 -2.79 -7.75
N GLN A 71 -5.48 -3.68 -8.66
CA GLN A 71 -4.24 -4.45 -8.51
C GLN A 71 -3.03 -3.58 -8.88
N VAL A 72 -3.09 -3.00 -10.08
CA VAL A 72 -2.07 -2.10 -10.62
C VAL A 72 -2.68 -0.73 -10.85
N VAL A 73 -2.04 0.31 -10.32
CA VAL A 73 -2.48 1.70 -10.46
C VAL A 73 -1.36 2.53 -11.08
N VAL A 74 -1.64 3.16 -12.23
CA VAL A 74 -0.73 4.07 -12.93
C VAL A 74 -1.25 5.51 -12.88
N ILE A 75 -0.49 6.30 -12.15
CA ILE A 75 -0.49 7.73 -11.84
C ILE A 75 0.06 8.70 -12.90
N SER A 76 -0.69 9.32 -13.81
CA SER A 76 -0.15 10.43 -14.63
C SER A 76 -0.85 11.76 -14.43
N GLY A 77 -2.09 11.74 -13.93
CA GLY A 77 -2.88 12.94 -13.70
C GLY A 77 -2.91 13.39 -12.24
N ARG A 78 -4.06 13.95 -11.85
CA ARG A 78 -4.32 14.41 -10.48
C ARG A 78 -5.23 13.42 -9.75
N LEU A 79 -4.85 13.12 -8.51
CA LEU A 79 -5.64 12.31 -7.61
C LEU A 79 -5.77 13.01 -6.26
N ASP A 80 -7.00 13.20 -5.79
CA ASP A 80 -7.31 13.66 -4.44
C ASP A 80 -8.13 12.58 -3.72
N GLY A 81 -7.49 11.88 -2.78
CA GLY A 81 -8.09 10.81 -1.99
C GLY A 81 -7.17 9.61 -1.80
N ASP A 82 -7.76 8.48 -1.40
CA ASP A 82 -7.01 7.30 -0.99
C ASP A 82 -6.86 6.28 -2.13
N VAL A 83 -5.65 5.74 -2.26
CA VAL A 83 -5.32 4.71 -3.25
C VAL A 83 -5.00 3.42 -2.53
N HIS A 84 -5.65 2.34 -2.92
CA HIS A 84 -5.37 0.99 -2.45
C HIS A 84 -4.98 0.13 -3.65
N ALA A 85 -3.68 -0.11 -3.78
CA ALA A 85 -3.14 -1.03 -4.77
C ALA A 85 -2.67 -2.32 -4.10
N THR A 86 -3.16 -3.47 -4.58
CA THR A 86 -2.78 -4.76 -4.02
C THR A 86 -1.47 -5.30 -4.57
N GLU A 87 -0.98 -4.80 -5.71
CA GLU A 87 0.24 -5.28 -6.36
C GLU A 87 1.25 -4.15 -6.58
N LYS A 88 0.91 -3.16 -7.42
CA LYS A 88 1.85 -2.11 -7.82
C LYS A 88 1.18 -0.74 -7.97
N VAL A 89 1.86 0.30 -7.49
CA VAL A 89 1.57 1.71 -7.82
C VAL A 89 2.72 2.27 -8.61
N GLU A 90 2.42 2.90 -9.74
CA GLU A 90 3.37 3.64 -10.56
C GLU A 90 2.96 5.10 -10.62
N LEU A 91 3.85 6.01 -10.24
CA LEU A 91 3.66 7.45 -10.32
C LEU A 91 4.60 8.00 -11.39
N THR A 92 4.04 8.46 -12.50
CA THR A 92 4.79 9.04 -13.62
C THR A 92 5.19 10.50 -13.32
N PRO A 93 6.06 11.13 -14.13
CA PRO A 93 6.56 12.49 -13.86
C PRO A 93 5.49 13.57 -13.67
N SER A 94 4.32 13.44 -14.29
CA SER A 94 3.21 14.39 -14.17
C SER A 94 2.24 14.09 -13.03
N ALA A 95 2.43 12.98 -12.31
CA ALA A 95 1.56 12.54 -11.23
C ALA A 95 1.47 13.57 -10.10
N ARG A 96 0.24 13.90 -9.69
CA ARG A 96 -0.04 14.73 -8.52
C ARG A 96 -1.03 14.02 -7.62
N VAL A 97 -0.53 13.41 -6.56
CA VAL A 97 -1.34 12.66 -5.58
C VAL A 97 -1.47 13.47 -4.31
N ASN A 98 -2.69 13.61 -3.81
CA ASN A 98 -3.02 14.25 -2.53
C ASN A 98 -3.91 13.30 -1.71
N GLY A 99 -3.31 12.59 -0.77
CA GLY A 99 -3.98 11.57 0.03
C GLY A 99 -3.07 10.40 0.39
N ASN A 100 -3.65 9.32 0.92
CA ASN A 100 -2.88 8.16 1.37
C ASN A 100 -2.78 7.12 0.26
N VAL A 101 -1.61 6.52 0.11
CA VAL A 101 -1.37 5.46 -0.87
C VAL A 101 -0.95 4.20 -0.12
N HIS A 102 -1.82 3.19 -0.17
CA HIS A 102 -1.54 1.84 0.25
C HIS A 102 -0.98 1.04 -0.92
N TYR A 103 0.22 0.50 -0.76
CA TYR A 103 0.95 -0.19 -1.84
C TYR A 103 1.70 -1.42 -1.32
N GLN A 104 1.93 -2.39 -2.20
CA GLN A 104 2.94 -3.45 -2.01
C GLN A 104 4.26 -3.03 -2.67
N VAL A 105 4.23 -2.73 -3.97
CA VAL A 105 5.35 -2.15 -4.70
C VAL A 105 4.98 -0.74 -5.15
N VAL A 106 5.90 0.22 -4.98
CA VAL A 106 5.75 1.59 -5.47
C VAL A 106 6.93 1.96 -6.36
N GLU A 107 6.63 2.50 -7.53
CA GLU A 107 7.59 3.12 -8.44
C GLU A 107 7.24 4.59 -8.60
N MET A 108 8.16 5.47 -8.24
CA MET A 108 8.01 6.92 -8.41
C MET A 108 9.04 7.44 -9.39
N ASN A 109 8.57 8.04 -10.47
CA ASN A 109 9.44 8.69 -11.45
C ASN A 109 9.82 10.11 -11.02
N ALA A 110 10.92 10.62 -11.55
CA ALA A 110 11.38 11.98 -11.28
C ALA A 110 10.33 12.99 -11.78
N GLY A 111 9.86 13.85 -10.87
CA GLY A 111 8.81 14.84 -11.15
C GLY A 111 7.47 14.55 -10.48
N ALA A 112 7.21 13.28 -10.13
CA ALA A 112 6.00 12.88 -9.42
C ALA A 112 5.89 13.60 -8.06
N GLN A 113 4.71 14.12 -7.77
CA GLN A 113 4.39 14.80 -6.51
C GLN A 113 3.37 13.98 -5.72
N LEU A 114 3.69 13.69 -4.46
CA LEU A 114 2.79 13.03 -3.53
C LEU A 114 2.74 13.83 -2.22
N ASN A 115 1.53 14.24 -1.84
CA ASN A 115 1.23 14.92 -0.60
C ASN A 115 0.35 13.99 0.24
N GLY A 116 0.93 13.34 1.24
CA GLY A 116 0.20 12.43 2.10
C GLY A 116 1.09 11.31 2.62
N ARG A 117 0.49 10.17 2.98
CA ARG A 117 1.21 9.04 3.57
C ARG A 117 1.32 7.87 2.60
N LEU A 118 2.54 7.37 2.47
CA LEU A 118 2.84 6.09 1.85
C LEU A 118 2.75 4.99 2.91
N ILE A 119 1.82 4.05 2.75
CA ILE A 119 1.54 2.97 3.69
C ILE A 119 1.83 1.64 2.99
N HIS A 120 2.90 0.98 3.38
CA HIS A 120 3.19 -0.36 2.88
C HIS A 120 2.15 -1.35 3.41
N ALA A 121 1.39 -2.00 2.52
CA ALA A 121 0.27 -2.88 2.85
C ALA A 121 0.70 -4.14 3.63
N ASN A 122 2.01 -4.43 3.66
CA ASN A 122 2.58 -5.55 4.40
C ASN A 122 3.55 -5.10 5.51
N ALA A 123 3.39 -3.91 6.08
CA ALA A 123 4.16 -3.56 7.27
C ALA A 123 3.84 -4.58 8.37
N PRO A 124 4.78 -5.48 8.75
CA PRO A 124 4.55 -6.30 9.92
C PRO A 124 4.38 -5.33 11.08
N MET A 125 3.28 -5.48 11.81
CA MET A 125 3.17 -4.85 13.12
C MET A 125 4.36 -5.39 13.90
N ALA A 126 5.42 -4.61 14.01
CA ALA A 126 6.60 -4.97 14.77
C ALA A 126 6.11 -5.07 16.21
N ALA A 127 5.71 -6.27 16.62
CA ALA A 127 5.50 -6.61 18.00
C ALA A 127 6.87 -6.41 18.65
N LEU A 128 7.04 -5.24 19.29
CA LEU A 128 8.17 -4.99 20.15
C LEU A 128 8.24 -6.18 21.12
N PRO A 129 9.38 -6.89 21.24
CA PRO A 129 9.52 -7.88 22.28
C PRO A 129 9.24 -7.19 23.61
N ALA A 130 8.43 -7.83 24.46
CA ALA A 130 8.13 -7.31 25.79
C ALA A 130 9.44 -6.96 26.50
N PRO A 131 9.52 -5.83 27.23
CA PRO A 131 10.75 -5.46 27.92
C PRO A 131 11.14 -6.60 28.87
N GLU A 132 12.32 -7.18 28.64
CA GLU A 132 12.94 -8.10 29.59
C GLU A 132 13.15 -7.33 30.90
N GLY A 133 12.47 -7.78 31.94
CA GLY A 133 12.65 -7.25 33.27
C GLY A 133 14.08 -7.49 33.74
N ASP A 134 14.79 -6.39 33.98
CA ASP A 134 16.04 -6.34 34.74
C ASP A 134 15.80 -6.82 36.18
N ASP A 135 15.75 -8.14 36.39
CA ASP A 135 15.89 -8.73 37.72
C ASP A 135 17.39 -8.92 38.03
N ALA A 136 18.08 -7.79 38.21
CA ALA A 136 19.43 -7.78 38.76
C ALA A 136 19.60 -6.72 39.85
N ASN A 137 19.49 -7.23 41.09
CA ASN A 137 20.38 -6.96 42.23
C ASN A 137 19.90 -6.00 43.34
N GLY A 138 19.86 -6.53 44.58
CA GLY A 138 20.22 -5.73 45.75
C GLY A 138 19.60 -6.16 47.10
N GLY A 139 20.07 -7.24 47.71
CA GLY A 139 19.68 -7.59 49.09
C GLY A 139 20.50 -8.70 49.76
N LYS A 140 21.82 -8.57 49.83
CA LYS A 140 22.68 -9.36 50.74
C LYS A 140 22.58 -8.79 52.16
N GLY A 141 22.50 -9.66 53.18
CA GLY A 141 22.71 -9.28 54.56
C GLY A 141 22.48 -10.41 55.58
N ASP A 142 23.50 -11.24 55.75
CA ASP A 142 23.93 -11.91 57.00
C ASP A 142 22.91 -12.27 58.09
N THR A 143 22.73 -13.57 58.36
CA THR A 143 22.85 -14.11 59.74
C THR A 143 23.10 -15.63 59.75
N ALA A 144 24.32 -16.05 59.44
CA ALA A 144 24.88 -17.30 59.97
C ALA A 144 25.79 -16.94 61.16
N ALA A 145 25.66 -17.69 62.25
CA ALA A 145 26.46 -17.63 63.47
C ALA A 145 26.10 -16.56 64.52
N ARG A 146 25.11 -16.87 65.38
CA ARG A 146 25.18 -16.66 66.85
C ARG A 146 23.96 -17.26 67.59
N ARG A 147 24.04 -18.56 67.93
CA ARG A 147 23.56 -19.10 69.21
C ARG A 147 23.97 -20.58 69.36
N LYS A 148 25.19 -20.77 69.87
CA LYS A 148 25.42 -21.81 70.89
C LYS A 148 24.94 -21.24 72.22
N LEU A 149 24.46 -22.13 73.10
CA LEU A 149 24.02 -21.95 74.50
C LEU A 149 22.56 -21.53 74.78
N ALA A 150 21.69 -22.54 74.72
CA ALA A 150 20.77 -22.97 75.79
C ALA A 150 20.39 -24.41 75.41
N GLU A 151 21.01 -25.47 75.91
CA GLU A 151 20.98 -26.00 77.28
C GLU A 151 19.56 -26.10 77.87
N ALA A 152 19.27 -27.31 78.35
CA ALA A 152 18.18 -27.72 79.24
C ALA A 152 16.81 -28.10 78.64
N MET A 153 16.57 -29.42 78.68
CA MET A 153 15.29 -30.07 79.02
C MET A 153 14.20 -30.17 77.95
N ALA A 154 14.22 -31.28 77.19
CA ALA A 154 13.22 -32.37 77.25
C ALA A 154 13.42 -33.32 76.08
#